data_AF-A0AAV3YB09-F1
#
_entry.id   AF-A0AAV3YB09-F1
#
_cell.length_a   1.000
_cell.length_b   1.000
_cell.length_c   1.000
_cell.angle_alpha   90.00
_cell.angle_beta   90.00
_cell.angle_gamma   90.00
#
_symmetry.space_group_name_H-M   'P 1'
#
loop_
_entity.id
_entity.type
_entity.pdbx_description
1 polymer ?
#
loop_
_entity_poly.entity_id
_entity_poly.type
_entity_poly.pdbx_seq_one_letter_code
_entity_poly.pdbx_strand_id
1 'polypeptide(L)'
;MRAEVAVMSRNIIITGSDVYPPCLGDDDVEIECSYTEVDHAFGGHIQIKEGFGSAHIEGVLLEKMGQWNIGDRWAFPIYFDMAGDTQGKAFVKDNFIHKSNRRCVVLRATHSLQVENNVAYDHIGHCFHLMEGGEKNNVFKGNLVVGTRKLDSSPETFEKRESSAFFITNPLTDMIGNVAAGGDAKGYMYVFPPEPLGDSTALNLMEKDEAKRTPFKSFDYNVGHSYFYGAIDFQKALQQNGVQMNWNTGYNFKEDPRNVSSPDVPSVMNMCTFYKNRFENMIVRGGWFVFDRFSAGGSIQRSYLTNSIILGESDNLGLAEGYWNGTHRIPYHRSLPLSWNPGNGVRGVVFYDGPHYIQNTFFNNFPQREEYHTGAFGFVRGSRWFSSPLTAVSGADFGFDDGPSGGNRAFDGHEGIDHYQNRTGDTQAMFRDLDGSVTGHPNTQVVKPFPFLSTADCYFKENWLLTVCPHRYGKVSVWPRGTDHKRNTKPFMTRDDIPEAPFDQDWESSADFPVILGLDYSYILHFTEYIPDEIWLRGHAFEK
;
A
#
# COMPACT_ATOMS: atom_id res chain seq x y z
N MET A 1 2.55 8.09 23.52
CA MET A 1 1.34 7.38 23.06
C MET A 1 0.33 8.45 22.65
N ARG A 2 -0.16 8.45 21.40
CA ARG A 2 -1.34 9.25 21.01
C ARG A 2 -2.58 8.40 21.26
N ALA A 3 -3.60 9.00 21.86
CA ALA A 3 -4.89 8.36 22.06
C ALA A 3 -5.91 9.14 21.22
N GLU A 4 -6.70 8.42 20.44
CA GLU A 4 -7.81 9.01 19.72
C GLU A 4 -8.98 9.18 20.70
N VAL A 5 -9.47 10.42 20.83
CA VAL A 5 -10.54 10.78 21.77
C VAL A 5 -11.66 11.44 20.99
N ALA A 6 -12.88 10.94 21.18
CA ALA A 6 -14.07 11.47 20.54
C ALA A 6 -15.26 11.50 21.49
N VAL A 7 -16.13 12.50 21.30
CA VAL A 7 -17.42 12.58 21.99
C VAL A 7 -18.41 11.67 21.27
N MET A 8 -18.91 10.65 21.98
CA MET A 8 -19.84 9.66 21.41
C MET A 8 -21.31 9.99 21.69
N SER A 9 -21.62 10.78 22.72
CA SER A 9 -23.00 11.10 23.06
C SER A 9 -23.66 12.01 22.02
N ARG A 10 -24.91 11.70 21.64
CA ARG A 10 -25.78 12.54 20.84
C ARG A 10 -27.20 12.53 21.42
N ASN A 11 -27.95 13.60 21.20
CA ASN A 11 -29.32 13.73 21.70
C ASN A 11 -30.37 13.11 20.78
N ILE A 12 -30.04 12.94 19.49
CA ILE A 12 -30.89 12.27 18.50
C ILE A 12 -30.31 10.88 18.29
N ILE A 13 -31.13 9.85 18.53
CA ILE A 13 -30.73 8.45 18.38
C ILE A 13 -31.63 7.77 17.36
N ILE A 14 -31.01 7.19 16.33
CA ILE A 14 -31.63 6.31 15.35
C ILE A 14 -31.03 4.92 15.56
N THR A 15 -31.86 3.97 15.99
CA THR A 15 -31.41 2.60 16.28
C THR A 15 -32.16 1.60 15.41
N GLY A 16 -31.45 0.56 14.96
CA GLY A 16 -32.07 -0.66 14.45
C GLY A 16 -32.94 -1.35 15.51
N SER A 17 -33.91 -2.13 15.04
CA SER A 17 -34.82 -2.93 15.87
C SER A 17 -34.09 -4.11 16.51
N ASP A 18 -34.38 -4.39 17.79
CA ASP A 18 -33.99 -5.66 18.45
C ASP A 18 -34.95 -6.82 18.10
N VAL A 19 -36.02 -6.52 17.36
CA VAL A 19 -36.95 -7.51 16.79
C VAL A 19 -36.55 -7.76 15.34
N TYR A 20 -36.13 -8.99 15.06
CA TYR A 20 -35.63 -9.40 13.74
C TYR A 20 -36.75 -9.99 12.86
N PRO A 21 -36.81 -9.63 11.57
CA PRO A 21 -37.74 -10.23 10.62
C PRO A 21 -37.26 -11.63 10.23
N PRO A 22 -38.15 -12.55 9.83
CA PRO A 22 -37.74 -13.86 9.31
C PRO A 22 -36.78 -13.72 8.13
N CYS A 23 -35.76 -14.57 8.07
CA CYS A 23 -34.86 -14.62 6.92
C CYS A 23 -35.50 -15.38 5.78
N LEU A 24 -35.32 -14.88 4.57
CA LEU A 24 -35.81 -15.52 3.36
C LEU A 24 -34.63 -16.09 2.58
N GLY A 25 -34.68 -17.37 2.22
CA GLY A 25 -33.75 -18.00 1.30
C GLY A 25 -34.01 -17.58 -0.16
N ASP A 26 -33.23 -18.11 -1.10
CA ASP A 26 -33.29 -17.75 -2.53
C ASP A 26 -34.67 -17.97 -3.19
N ASP A 27 -35.52 -18.82 -2.60
CA ASP A 27 -36.89 -19.13 -3.05
C ASP A 27 -38.00 -18.40 -2.26
N ASP A 28 -37.68 -17.31 -1.54
CA ASP A 28 -38.59 -16.62 -0.62
C ASP A 28 -39.16 -17.51 0.50
N VAL A 29 -38.49 -18.62 0.80
CA VAL A 29 -38.85 -19.54 1.89
C VAL A 29 -38.14 -19.10 3.17
N GLU A 30 -38.88 -19.06 4.28
CA GLU A 30 -38.32 -18.74 5.59
C GLU A 30 -37.24 -19.76 5.99
N ILE A 31 -36.05 -19.27 6.33
CA ILE A 31 -34.92 -20.07 6.82
C ILE A 31 -34.58 -19.69 8.27
N GLU A 32 -34.08 -20.65 9.02
CA GLU A 32 -33.58 -20.39 10.38
C GLU A 32 -32.34 -19.49 10.32
N CYS A 33 -32.39 -18.38 11.06
CA CYS A 33 -31.34 -17.38 11.04
C CYS A 33 -30.65 -17.23 12.39
N SER A 34 -29.32 -17.20 12.33
CA SER A 34 -28.48 -16.77 13.44
C SER A 34 -28.19 -15.27 13.30
N TYR A 35 -29.07 -14.41 13.83
CA TYR A 35 -28.81 -12.95 13.89
C TYR A 35 -27.67 -12.58 14.85
N THR A 36 -27.10 -13.57 15.53
CA THR A 36 -25.86 -13.42 16.32
C THR A 36 -24.61 -13.56 15.44
N GLU A 37 -24.77 -14.02 14.19
CA GLU A 37 -23.73 -14.06 13.16
C GLU A 37 -23.93 -12.88 12.19
N VAL A 38 -22.82 -12.31 11.72
CA VAL A 38 -22.83 -11.14 10.82
C VAL A 38 -23.51 -11.47 9.47
N ASP A 39 -23.63 -12.76 9.17
CA ASP A 39 -24.14 -13.37 7.94
C ASP A 39 -25.57 -12.98 7.65
N HIS A 40 -26.38 -12.78 8.68
CA HIS A 40 -27.78 -12.40 8.58
C HIS A 40 -28.09 -11.27 9.57
N ALA A 41 -27.37 -10.16 9.41
CA ALA A 41 -27.54 -8.99 10.25
C ALA A 41 -28.64 -8.06 9.73
N PHE A 42 -29.54 -7.63 10.62
CA PHE A 42 -30.63 -6.71 10.32
C PHE A 42 -30.50 -5.43 11.14
N GLY A 43 -30.78 -4.28 10.52
CA GLY A 43 -30.57 -2.96 11.09
C GLY A 43 -31.24 -1.88 10.25
N GLY A 44 -31.43 -0.69 10.80
CA GLY A 44 -32.04 0.42 10.06
C GLY A 44 -31.14 0.93 8.92
N HIS A 45 -31.72 1.63 7.96
CA HIS A 45 -30.99 2.32 6.90
C HIS A 45 -31.59 3.69 6.58
N ILE A 46 -30.80 4.58 5.97
CA ILE A 46 -31.26 5.87 5.46
C ILE A 46 -30.80 5.99 4.01
N GLN A 47 -31.73 6.19 3.08
CA GLN A 47 -31.43 6.36 1.65
C GLN A 47 -31.87 7.74 1.17
N ILE A 48 -30.94 8.49 0.58
CA ILE A 48 -31.17 9.76 -0.09
C ILE A 48 -31.03 9.48 -1.58
N LYS A 49 -32.16 9.50 -2.30
CA LYS A 49 -32.24 9.13 -3.72
C LYS A 49 -32.23 10.34 -4.63
N GLU A 50 -32.03 10.10 -5.92
CA GLU A 50 -32.25 11.09 -6.98
C GLU A 50 -33.57 11.87 -6.77
N GLY A 51 -33.54 13.18 -7.00
CA GLY A 51 -34.69 14.06 -6.84
C GLY A 51 -34.97 14.54 -5.42
N PHE A 52 -34.11 14.22 -4.45
CA PHE A 52 -34.22 14.79 -3.10
C PHE A 52 -34.15 16.32 -3.10
N GLY A 53 -34.92 16.97 -2.20
CA GLY A 53 -34.89 18.43 -2.05
C GLY A 53 -33.68 18.92 -1.25
N SER A 54 -33.53 18.42 -0.02
CA SER A 54 -32.41 18.72 0.88
C SER A 54 -32.23 17.61 1.92
N ALA A 55 -31.00 17.32 2.34
CA ALA A 55 -30.70 16.29 3.34
C ALA A 55 -29.51 16.69 4.24
N HIS A 56 -29.79 17.13 5.47
CA HIS A 56 -28.77 17.56 6.44
C HIS A 56 -28.81 16.62 7.64
N ILE A 57 -27.82 15.73 7.75
CA ILE A 57 -27.74 14.74 8.83
C ILE A 57 -26.62 15.17 9.77
N GLU A 58 -27.00 15.68 10.95
CA GLU A 58 -26.04 16.24 11.90
C GLU A 58 -26.38 15.95 13.36
N GLY A 59 -25.34 15.66 14.14
CA GLY A 59 -25.48 15.44 15.58
C GLY A 59 -26.32 14.20 15.93
N VAL A 60 -26.34 13.18 15.06
CA VAL A 60 -27.13 11.96 15.23
C VAL A 60 -26.27 10.78 15.68
N LEU A 61 -26.78 9.99 16.63
CA LEU A 61 -26.31 8.65 16.93
C LEU A 61 -27.03 7.65 16.02
N LEU A 62 -26.27 6.90 15.23
CA LEU A 62 -26.77 5.80 14.41
C LEU A 62 -26.24 4.48 14.95
N GLU A 63 -27.10 3.65 15.54
CA GLU A 63 -26.71 2.35 16.11
C GLU A 63 -27.44 1.17 15.50
N LYS A 64 -26.74 0.02 15.39
CA LYS A 64 -27.30 -1.22 14.85
C LYS A 64 -27.93 -1.00 13.46
N MET A 65 -27.24 -0.23 12.62
CA MET A 65 -27.67 0.15 11.28
C MET A 65 -26.98 -0.69 10.21
N GLY A 66 -27.57 -0.77 9.02
CA GLY A 66 -27.14 -1.59 7.89
C GLY A 66 -27.67 -3.02 7.94
N GLN A 67 -27.80 -3.65 6.77
CA GLN A 67 -28.26 -5.04 6.65
C GLN A 67 -27.33 -5.86 5.76
N TRP A 68 -27.12 -7.13 6.12
CA TRP A 68 -26.35 -8.11 5.38
C TRP A 68 -27.13 -9.42 5.23
N ASN A 69 -27.16 -9.98 4.00
CA ASN A 69 -27.97 -11.13 3.54
C ASN A 69 -29.40 -11.25 4.12
N ILE A 70 -30.06 -10.13 4.40
CA ILE A 70 -31.49 -10.08 4.74
C ILE A 70 -32.10 -8.91 3.95
N GLY A 71 -32.82 -9.21 2.87
CA GLY A 71 -33.59 -8.23 2.11
C GLY A 71 -32.75 -7.30 1.22
N ASP A 72 -32.83 -5.98 1.49
CA ASP A 72 -32.27 -4.94 0.62
C ASP A 72 -30.74 -4.96 0.59
N ARG A 73 -30.18 -5.23 -0.60
CA ARG A 73 -28.73 -5.24 -0.86
C ARG A 73 -28.07 -3.87 -0.69
N TRP A 74 -28.83 -2.78 -0.60
CA TRP A 74 -28.35 -1.40 -0.48
C TRP A 74 -28.70 -0.75 0.87
N ALA A 75 -28.84 -1.57 1.91
CA ALA A 75 -29.12 -1.12 3.27
C ALA A 75 -27.84 -0.72 4.03
N PHE A 76 -27.58 0.58 4.11
CA PHE A 76 -26.45 1.17 4.85
C PHE A 76 -26.94 2.23 5.85
N PRO A 77 -26.17 2.56 6.90
CA PRO A 77 -26.56 3.60 7.86
C PRO A 77 -26.93 4.92 7.21
N ILE A 78 -26.11 5.41 6.28
CA ILE A 78 -26.38 6.57 5.44
C ILE A 78 -25.94 6.26 4.01
N TYR A 79 -26.89 6.31 3.07
CA TYR A 79 -26.64 6.01 1.67
C TYR A 79 -27.16 7.13 0.76
N PHE A 80 -26.26 7.73 -0.01
CA PHE A 80 -26.64 8.63 -1.11
C PHE A 80 -26.57 7.85 -2.41
N ASP A 81 -27.75 7.68 -3.01
CA ASP A 81 -27.95 6.82 -4.17
C ASP A 81 -28.32 7.66 -5.39
N MET A 82 -27.38 7.81 -6.32
CA MET A 82 -27.58 8.60 -7.55
C MET A 82 -28.05 10.03 -7.23
N ALA A 83 -27.57 10.60 -6.12
CA ALA A 83 -28.01 11.89 -5.63
C ALA A 83 -27.50 13.07 -6.48
N GLY A 84 -26.57 12.83 -7.42
CA GLY A 84 -26.01 13.85 -8.29
C GLY A 84 -25.22 14.90 -7.51
N ASP A 85 -25.27 16.15 -7.95
CA ASP A 85 -24.58 17.25 -7.27
C ASP A 85 -25.35 17.72 -6.02
N THR A 86 -24.69 17.56 -4.88
CA THR A 86 -25.26 17.86 -3.56
C THR A 86 -24.81 19.21 -3.00
N GLN A 87 -24.06 20.01 -3.77
CA GLN A 87 -23.56 21.31 -3.33
C GLN A 87 -24.70 22.20 -2.80
N GLY A 88 -24.59 22.57 -1.52
CA GLY A 88 -25.59 23.42 -0.83
C GLY A 88 -26.92 22.74 -0.51
N LYS A 89 -27.08 21.45 -0.83
CA LYS A 89 -28.32 20.69 -0.61
C LYS A 89 -28.19 19.62 0.47
N ALA A 90 -26.98 19.10 0.70
CA ALA A 90 -26.77 18.05 1.68
C ALA A 90 -25.41 18.11 2.38
N PHE A 91 -25.38 17.56 3.60
CA PHE A 91 -24.16 17.25 4.34
C PHE A 91 -24.42 16.15 5.39
N VAL A 92 -23.32 15.51 5.81
CA VAL A 92 -23.28 14.52 6.90
C VAL A 92 -22.22 14.97 7.90
N LYS A 93 -22.62 15.54 9.04
CA LYS A 93 -21.69 16.20 9.98
C LYS A 93 -21.86 15.78 11.42
N ASP A 94 -20.75 15.66 12.15
CA ASP A 94 -20.76 15.49 13.61
C ASP A 94 -21.60 14.30 14.10
N ASN A 95 -21.77 13.24 13.29
CA ASN A 95 -22.55 12.05 13.67
C ASN A 95 -21.68 11.03 14.39
N PHE A 96 -22.31 10.13 15.16
CA PHE A 96 -21.67 8.93 15.69
C PHE A 96 -22.36 7.69 15.13
N ILE A 97 -21.63 6.88 14.36
CA ILE A 97 -22.10 5.63 13.77
C ILE A 97 -21.45 4.49 14.56
N HIS A 98 -22.24 3.65 15.22
CA HIS A 98 -21.67 2.54 15.99
C HIS A 98 -22.41 1.23 15.84
N LYS A 99 -21.67 0.12 15.98
CA LYS A 99 -22.20 -1.23 15.79
C LYS A 99 -22.93 -1.35 14.45
N SER A 100 -22.33 -0.82 13.39
CA SER A 100 -22.94 -0.94 12.07
C SER A 100 -22.64 -2.32 11.49
N ASN A 101 -23.72 -2.99 11.09
CA ASN A 101 -23.68 -4.31 10.49
C ASN A 101 -23.12 -4.29 9.07
N ARG A 102 -23.08 -3.11 8.42
CA ARG A 102 -22.59 -2.98 7.05
C ARG A 102 -22.26 -1.52 6.69
N ARG A 103 -20.97 -1.25 6.49
CA ARG A 103 -20.42 0.04 6.05
C ARG A 103 -20.85 1.18 7.00
N CYS A 104 -20.67 2.43 6.58
CA CYS A 104 -21.11 3.60 7.34
C CYS A 104 -21.83 4.58 6.41
N VAL A 105 -21.07 5.42 5.69
CA VAL A 105 -21.59 6.36 4.70
C VAL A 105 -21.17 5.87 3.32
N VAL A 106 -22.15 5.61 2.47
CA VAL A 106 -21.93 5.09 1.12
C VAL A 106 -22.44 6.12 0.10
N LEU A 107 -21.65 6.38 -0.92
CA LEU A 107 -21.98 7.30 -2.00
C LEU A 107 -21.94 6.55 -3.33
N ARG A 108 -23.04 6.62 -4.10
CA ARG A 108 -23.10 6.20 -5.51
C ARG A 108 -23.46 7.39 -6.38
N ALA A 109 -22.68 7.67 -7.42
CA ALA A 109 -22.88 8.79 -8.36
C ALA A 109 -23.30 10.10 -7.66
N THR A 110 -22.64 10.39 -6.55
CA THR A 110 -22.93 11.54 -5.68
C THR A 110 -21.70 12.43 -5.63
N HIS A 111 -21.91 13.73 -5.78
CA HIS A 111 -20.86 14.72 -5.91
C HIS A 111 -21.01 15.84 -4.89
N SER A 112 -19.90 16.50 -4.56
CA SER A 112 -19.86 17.70 -3.72
C SER A 112 -20.39 17.52 -2.28
N LEU A 113 -20.51 16.28 -1.79
CA LEU A 113 -21.04 16.03 -0.44
C LEU A 113 -19.96 16.32 0.61
N GLN A 114 -20.36 17.01 1.68
CA GLN A 114 -19.52 17.24 2.85
C GLN A 114 -19.79 16.17 3.90
N VAL A 115 -18.80 15.32 4.16
CA VAL A 115 -18.78 14.29 5.21
C VAL A 115 -17.73 14.69 6.24
N GLU A 116 -18.14 15.38 7.30
CA GLU A 116 -17.21 16.06 8.21
C GLU A 116 -17.41 15.69 9.68
N ASN A 117 -16.31 15.53 10.42
CA ASN A 117 -16.30 15.33 11.87
C ASN A 117 -17.15 14.15 12.37
N ASN A 118 -17.42 13.16 11.51
CA ASN A 118 -18.15 11.98 11.90
C ASN A 118 -17.22 10.99 12.61
N VAL A 119 -17.77 10.29 13.60
CA VAL A 119 -17.10 9.20 14.29
C VAL A 119 -17.77 7.90 13.89
N ALA A 120 -16.99 6.91 13.50
CA ALA A 120 -17.47 5.56 13.29
C ALA A 120 -16.71 4.59 14.19
N TYR A 121 -17.42 3.74 14.92
CA TYR A 121 -16.81 2.75 15.82
C TYR A 121 -17.47 1.40 15.69
N ASP A 122 -16.68 0.33 15.59
CA ASP A 122 -17.17 -1.05 15.52
C ASP A 122 -18.19 -1.23 14.37
N HIS A 123 -17.66 -1.25 13.15
CA HIS A 123 -18.44 -1.43 11.94
C HIS A 123 -17.86 -2.56 11.08
N ILE A 124 -18.70 -3.15 10.23
CA ILE A 124 -18.30 -4.23 9.32
C ILE A 124 -18.13 -3.70 7.90
N GLY A 125 -17.06 -4.11 7.22
CA GLY A 125 -16.77 -3.74 5.83
C GLY A 125 -16.26 -2.30 5.67
N HIS A 126 -16.25 -1.79 4.43
CA HIS A 126 -15.76 -0.45 4.12
C HIS A 126 -16.63 0.65 4.76
N CYS A 127 -16.10 1.48 5.68
CA CYS A 127 -16.93 2.47 6.40
C CYS A 127 -17.41 3.59 5.50
N PHE A 128 -16.49 4.48 5.08
CA PHE A 128 -16.79 5.56 4.15
C PHE A 128 -16.39 5.13 2.74
N HIS A 129 -17.39 4.98 1.88
CA HIS A 129 -17.25 4.22 0.65
C HIS A 129 -17.82 5.00 -0.55
N LEU A 130 -16.95 5.30 -1.54
CA LEU A 130 -17.34 5.69 -2.89
C LEU A 130 -17.45 4.45 -3.78
N MET A 131 -18.62 4.18 -4.33
CA MET A 131 -18.92 2.82 -4.79
C MET A 131 -18.46 2.51 -6.21
N GLU A 132 -18.64 3.41 -7.16
CA GLU A 132 -18.54 3.06 -8.58
C GLU A 132 -17.50 3.88 -9.37
N GLY A 133 -16.83 4.83 -8.74
CA GLY A 133 -15.71 5.59 -9.30
C GLY A 133 -16.11 6.86 -10.05
N GLY A 134 -17.41 7.12 -10.23
CA GLY A 134 -17.92 8.35 -10.82
C GLY A 134 -18.03 9.51 -9.82
N GLU A 135 -17.96 9.24 -8.51
CA GLU A 135 -18.20 10.21 -7.44
C GLU A 135 -17.07 11.25 -7.38
N LYS A 136 -17.40 12.54 -7.51
CA LYS A 136 -16.41 13.64 -7.67
C LYS A 136 -16.69 14.79 -6.70
N ASN A 137 -15.64 15.49 -6.32
CA ASN A 137 -15.63 16.67 -5.46
C ASN A 137 -16.21 16.46 -4.05
N ASN A 138 -16.28 15.21 -3.57
CA ASN A 138 -16.70 14.93 -2.20
C ASN A 138 -15.59 15.30 -1.22
N VAL A 139 -15.98 15.66 0.01
CA VAL A 139 -15.06 16.06 1.07
C VAL A 139 -15.24 15.15 2.26
N PHE A 140 -14.19 14.43 2.63
CA PHE A 140 -14.07 13.74 3.91
C PHE A 140 -13.07 14.50 4.78
N LYS A 141 -13.56 15.14 5.84
CA LYS A 141 -12.73 15.99 6.69
C LYS A 141 -12.93 15.72 8.17
N GLY A 142 -11.84 15.54 8.90
CA GLY A 142 -11.89 15.42 10.37
C GLY A 142 -12.64 14.19 10.89
N ASN A 143 -12.89 13.18 10.04
CA ASN A 143 -13.62 12.00 10.48
C ASN A 143 -12.69 11.02 11.20
N LEU A 144 -13.20 10.36 12.23
CA LEU A 144 -12.51 9.31 12.98
C LEU A 144 -13.20 7.97 12.75
N VAL A 145 -12.47 6.97 12.26
CA VAL A 145 -12.96 5.60 12.07
C VAL A 145 -12.14 4.65 12.92
N VAL A 146 -12.80 3.90 13.80
CA VAL A 146 -12.17 3.02 14.78
C VAL A 146 -12.76 1.63 14.73
N GLY A 147 -11.91 0.60 14.72
CA GLY A 147 -12.36 -0.80 14.82
C GLY A 147 -13.07 -1.30 13.56
N THR A 148 -12.49 -1.05 12.39
CA THR A 148 -12.99 -1.60 11.12
C THR A 148 -12.85 -3.12 11.12
N ARG A 149 -13.98 -3.83 11.06
CA ARG A 149 -14.01 -5.30 11.02
C ARG A 149 -14.20 -5.83 9.61
N LYS A 150 -13.52 -6.93 9.30
CA LYS A 150 -13.85 -7.71 8.09
C LYS A 150 -15.14 -8.49 8.29
N LEU A 151 -15.77 -8.85 7.18
CA LEU A 151 -16.89 -9.76 7.16
C LEU A 151 -16.37 -11.20 6.97
N ASP A 152 -16.24 -11.95 8.05
CA ASP A 152 -15.63 -13.29 8.03
C ASP A 152 -16.42 -14.33 7.23
N SER A 153 -17.71 -14.14 7.05
CA SER A 153 -18.60 -15.05 6.34
C SER A 153 -18.90 -14.72 4.90
N SER A 154 -18.44 -13.55 4.43
CA SER A 154 -18.43 -13.29 2.99
C SER A 154 -17.75 -14.50 2.30
N PRO A 155 -18.13 -14.86 1.06
CA PRO A 155 -17.33 -15.80 0.28
C PRO A 155 -15.86 -15.35 0.28
N GLU A 156 -14.91 -16.14 -0.24
CA GLU A 156 -13.52 -15.71 -0.43
C GLU A 156 -13.40 -14.55 -1.46
N THR A 157 -14.18 -13.50 -1.27
CA THR A 157 -14.25 -12.26 -2.00
C THR A 157 -13.19 -11.33 -1.47
N PHE A 158 -12.90 -10.34 -2.30
CA PHE A 158 -12.03 -9.26 -1.91
C PHE A 158 -12.55 -8.49 -0.68
N GLU A 159 -13.86 -8.27 -0.56
CA GLU A 159 -14.47 -7.56 0.59
C GLU A 159 -14.14 -8.21 1.94
N LYS A 160 -13.97 -9.55 1.96
CA LYS A 160 -13.56 -10.30 3.16
C LYS A 160 -12.14 -9.97 3.64
N ARG A 161 -11.22 -9.69 2.72
CA ARG A 161 -9.79 -9.53 3.05
C ARG A 161 -9.37 -8.08 3.21
N GLU A 162 -10.16 -7.15 2.71
CA GLU A 162 -9.64 -5.81 2.36
C GLU A 162 -10.56 -4.70 2.87
N SER A 163 -11.37 -4.96 3.90
CA SER A 163 -12.19 -3.93 4.56
C SER A 163 -11.34 -2.70 4.93
N SER A 164 -11.93 -1.51 4.79
CA SER A 164 -11.21 -0.27 5.05
C SER A 164 -12.02 0.80 5.75
N ALA A 165 -11.35 1.69 6.48
CA ALA A 165 -12.02 2.86 7.04
C ALA A 165 -12.48 3.80 5.92
N PHE A 166 -11.63 4.02 4.91
CA PHE A 166 -11.93 4.84 3.75
C PHE A 166 -11.67 4.03 2.48
N PHE A 167 -12.68 3.92 1.62
CA PHE A 167 -12.60 3.25 0.33
C PHE A 167 -12.98 4.25 -0.78
N ILE A 168 -11.95 4.72 -1.48
CA ILE A 168 -12.04 5.85 -2.41
C ILE A 168 -11.80 5.34 -3.84
N THR A 169 -12.77 5.57 -4.73
CA THR A 169 -12.74 5.09 -6.12
C THR A 169 -12.53 6.22 -7.13
N ASN A 170 -12.39 7.48 -6.67
CA ASN A 170 -12.10 8.62 -7.53
C ASN A 170 -11.13 9.62 -6.85
N PRO A 171 -10.09 10.12 -7.55
CA PRO A 171 -9.08 11.03 -6.99
C PRO A 171 -9.59 12.44 -6.71
N LEU A 172 -10.72 12.85 -7.29
CA LEU A 172 -11.35 14.14 -7.02
C LEU A 172 -12.12 14.09 -5.71
N THR A 173 -11.47 13.67 -4.64
CA THR A 173 -12.04 13.60 -3.29
C THR A 173 -11.06 14.24 -2.33
N ASP A 174 -11.52 15.17 -1.51
CA ASP A 174 -10.70 15.81 -0.49
C ASP A 174 -10.67 14.95 0.77
N MET A 175 -9.48 14.48 1.17
CA MET A 175 -9.24 13.72 2.39
C MET A 175 -8.37 14.52 3.35
N ILE A 176 -8.96 15.20 4.32
CA ILE A 176 -8.25 16.18 5.13
C ILE A 176 -8.42 15.89 6.62
N GLY A 177 -7.32 15.61 7.32
CA GLY A 177 -7.33 15.47 8.77
C GLY A 177 -8.17 14.30 9.29
N ASN A 178 -8.39 13.27 8.48
CA ASN A 178 -9.11 12.08 8.91
C ASN A 178 -8.19 11.17 9.72
N VAL A 179 -8.78 10.34 10.59
CA VAL A 179 -8.07 9.35 11.39
C VAL A 179 -8.69 7.98 11.16
N ALA A 180 -7.88 7.03 10.71
CA ALA A 180 -8.17 5.61 10.65
C ALA A 180 -7.39 4.90 11.77
N ALA A 181 -8.09 4.31 12.74
CA ALA A 181 -7.46 3.79 13.96
C ALA A 181 -7.97 2.40 14.33
N GLY A 182 -7.17 1.38 14.05
CA GLY A 182 -7.48 0.00 14.41
C GLY A 182 -8.46 -0.66 13.45
N GLY A 183 -8.06 -1.78 12.86
CA GLY A 183 -8.95 -2.57 12.02
C GLY A 183 -8.27 -3.81 11.43
N ASP A 184 -9.11 -4.71 10.93
CA ASP A 184 -8.71 -6.02 10.46
C ASP A 184 -7.95 -6.00 9.13
N ALA A 185 -8.04 -4.90 8.37
CA ALA A 185 -7.41 -4.81 7.06
C ALA A 185 -6.71 -3.47 6.78
N LYS A 186 -7.35 -2.50 6.11
CA LYS A 186 -6.68 -1.28 5.64
C LYS A 186 -7.28 0.01 6.23
N GLY A 187 -6.47 1.05 6.41
CA GLY A 187 -6.98 2.38 6.79
C GLY A 187 -7.64 3.10 5.60
N TYR A 188 -6.82 3.43 4.61
CA TYR A 188 -7.18 4.14 3.39
C TYR A 188 -6.87 3.27 2.19
N MET A 189 -7.88 3.07 1.35
CA MET A 189 -7.77 2.29 0.14
C MET A 189 -8.22 3.12 -1.05
N TYR A 190 -7.36 3.23 -2.06
CA TYR A 190 -7.66 3.92 -3.30
C TYR A 190 -7.60 2.97 -4.48
N VAL A 191 -8.73 2.81 -5.16
CA VAL A 191 -8.92 1.80 -6.20
C VAL A 191 -9.69 2.38 -7.38
N PHE A 192 -8.99 3.08 -8.26
CA PHE A 192 -9.65 3.75 -9.38
C PHE A 192 -10.02 2.76 -10.49
N PRO A 193 -11.31 2.65 -10.85
CA PRO A 193 -11.70 1.88 -12.02
C PRO A 193 -11.31 2.63 -13.30
N PRO A 194 -11.18 1.93 -14.45
CA PRO A 194 -10.96 2.59 -15.73
C PRO A 194 -12.13 3.48 -16.13
N GLU A 195 -13.35 3.15 -15.77
CA GLU A 195 -14.58 3.89 -16.07
C GLU A 195 -15.58 3.65 -14.92
N PRO A 196 -16.63 4.48 -14.76
CA PRO A 196 -17.64 4.22 -13.75
C PRO A 196 -18.23 2.81 -13.93
N LEU A 197 -18.38 2.09 -12.83
CA LEU A 197 -18.91 0.72 -12.84
C LEU A 197 -20.40 0.70 -12.52
N GLY A 198 -21.02 -0.49 -12.64
CA GLY A 198 -22.39 -0.71 -12.19
C GLY A 198 -23.40 0.23 -12.83
N ASP A 199 -24.33 0.74 -12.02
CA ASP A 199 -25.43 1.59 -12.50
C ASP A 199 -24.92 2.97 -12.96
N SER A 200 -23.76 3.43 -12.43
CA SER A 200 -23.12 4.69 -12.85
C SER A 200 -22.55 4.65 -14.27
N THR A 201 -22.39 3.48 -14.90
CA THR A 201 -21.84 3.35 -16.26
C THR A 201 -22.58 4.22 -17.28
N ALA A 202 -23.92 4.25 -17.20
CA ALA A 202 -24.76 4.98 -18.15
C ALA A 202 -24.67 6.52 -18.00
N LEU A 203 -24.11 7.01 -16.89
CA LEU A 203 -24.04 8.45 -16.59
C LEU A 203 -22.86 9.16 -17.28
N ASN A 204 -21.90 8.42 -17.83
CA ASN A 204 -20.73 8.97 -18.53
C ASN A 204 -19.97 10.03 -17.70
N LEU A 205 -19.79 9.77 -16.39
CA LEU A 205 -19.23 10.75 -15.44
C LEU A 205 -17.74 11.04 -15.62
N MET A 206 -17.00 10.18 -16.33
CA MET A 206 -15.58 10.37 -16.67
C MET A 206 -15.20 9.57 -17.92
N GLU A 207 -14.15 10.00 -18.62
CA GLU A 207 -13.57 9.23 -19.73
C GLU A 207 -12.77 8.02 -19.24
N LYS A 208 -12.52 7.07 -20.14
CA LYS A 208 -11.71 5.89 -19.84
C LYS A 208 -10.31 6.28 -19.32
N ASP A 209 -9.97 5.71 -18.18
CA ASP A 209 -8.78 5.92 -17.36
C ASP A 209 -8.56 7.39 -16.92
N GLU A 210 -9.56 8.27 -17.01
CA GLU A 210 -9.48 9.69 -16.57
C GLU A 210 -9.09 9.78 -15.08
N ALA A 211 -9.70 8.96 -14.22
CA ALA A 211 -9.35 8.91 -12.80
C ALA A 211 -7.88 8.51 -12.57
N LYS A 212 -7.32 7.58 -13.35
CA LYS A 212 -5.91 7.18 -13.20
C LYS A 212 -4.92 8.24 -13.69
N ARG A 213 -5.38 9.17 -14.52
CA ARG A 213 -4.62 10.32 -15.01
C ARG A 213 -4.84 11.60 -14.19
N THR A 214 -5.79 11.58 -13.27
CA THR A 214 -6.10 12.75 -12.45
C THR A 214 -5.25 12.74 -11.17
N PRO A 215 -4.45 13.79 -10.89
CA PRO A 215 -3.78 13.94 -9.60
C PRO A 215 -4.80 13.90 -8.47
N PHE A 216 -4.43 13.33 -7.32
CA PHE A 216 -5.30 13.33 -6.14
C PHE A 216 -5.50 14.77 -5.69
N LYS A 217 -6.74 15.12 -5.36
CA LYS A 217 -7.10 16.49 -5.04
C LYS A 217 -6.45 16.98 -3.74
N SER A 218 -6.81 16.38 -2.60
CA SER A 218 -6.16 16.62 -1.31
C SER A 218 -6.07 15.32 -0.52
N PHE A 219 -4.89 14.99 0.01
CA PHE A 219 -4.70 13.93 0.98
C PHE A 219 -3.70 14.43 2.03
N ASP A 220 -4.21 15.19 2.99
CA ASP A 220 -3.37 15.96 3.90
C ASP A 220 -3.78 15.74 5.37
N TYR A 221 -2.78 15.76 6.26
CA TYR A 221 -2.97 15.67 7.72
C TYR A 221 -3.67 14.38 8.20
N ASN A 222 -3.74 13.35 7.36
CA ASN A 222 -4.40 12.10 7.71
C ASN A 222 -3.53 11.23 8.62
N VAL A 223 -4.18 10.46 9.48
CA VAL A 223 -3.55 9.54 10.42
C VAL A 223 -4.08 8.12 10.19
N GLY A 224 -3.20 7.13 10.19
CA GLY A 224 -3.57 5.74 9.97
C GLY A 224 -2.71 4.78 10.80
N HIS A 225 -3.31 4.07 11.75
CA HIS A 225 -2.54 3.21 12.65
C HIS A 225 -3.30 1.98 13.15
N SER A 226 -2.56 1.02 13.69
CA SER A 226 -3.09 -0.21 14.30
C SER A 226 -3.87 -1.12 13.36
N TYR A 227 -3.63 -1.05 12.04
CA TYR A 227 -4.23 -1.98 11.08
C TYR A 227 -3.40 -3.24 10.91
N PHE A 228 -4.07 -4.37 10.68
CA PHE A 228 -3.39 -5.62 10.34
C PHE A 228 -2.68 -5.50 8.99
N TYR A 229 -3.37 -5.24 7.88
CA TYR A 229 -2.69 -5.20 6.58
C TYR A 229 -1.96 -3.89 6.29
N GLY A 230 -2.47 -2.72 6.70
CA GLY A 230 -1.72 -1.47 6.52
C GLY A 230 -2.53 -0.19 6.57
N ALA A 231 -1.86 0.96 6.63
CA ALA A 231 -2.58 2.25 6.64
C ALA A 231 -2.99 2.69 5.24
N ILE A 232 -2.10 2.69 4.25
CA ILE A 232 -2.40 3.10 2.87
C ILE A 232 -2.19 1.95 1.89
N ASP A 233 -3.15 1.75 0.99
CA ASP A 233 -3.02 0.93 -0.21
C ASP A 233 -3.38 1.71 -1.49
N PHE A 234 -2.36 2.04 -2.29
CA PHE A 234 -2.46 2.65 -3.63
C PHE A 234 -1.93 1.70 -4.72
N GLN A 235 -2.08 0.38 -4.57
CA GLN A 235 -1.54 -0.60 -5.52
C GLN A 235 -2.61 -1.37 -6.31
N LYS A 236 -3.89 -1.14 -6.00
CA LYS A 236 -5.00 -1.92 -6.55
C LYS A 236 -5.93 -1.07 -7.42
N ALA A 237 -6.77 -1.74 -8.19
CA ALA A 237 -7.79 -1.10 -9.01
C ALA A 237 -9.13 -1.83 -8.85
N LEU A 238 -10.22 -1.06 -8.92
CA LEU A 238 -11.58 -1.61 -8.93
C LEU A 238 -11.92 -2.06 -10.36
N GLN A 239 -12.46 -3.26 -10.50
CA GLN A 239 -12.96 -3.83 -11.75
C GLN A 239 -14.40 -4.32 -11.58
N GLN A 240 -15.04 -4.72 -12.67
CA GLN A 240 -16.45 -5.16 -12.68
C GLN A 240 -16.74 -6.30 -11.70
N ASN A 241 -15.77 -7.19 -11.48
CA ASN A 241 -15.88 -8.34 -10.57
C ASN A 241 -15.29 -8.06 -9.17
N GLY A 242 -15.04 -6.79 -8.83
CA GLY A 242 -14.47 -6.37 -7.56
C GLY A 242 -13.06 -5.81 -7.69
N VAL A 243 -12.43 -5.54 -6.56
CA VAL A 243 -11.05 -5.05 -6.55
C VAL A 243 -10.10 -6.18 -6.90
N GLN A 244 -9.12 -5.87 -7.74
CA GLN A 244 -8.07 -6.81 -8.10
C GLN A 244 -6.69 -6.21 -7.83
N MET A 245 -5.75 -7.10 -7.52
CA MET A 245 -4.34 -6.80 -7.66
C MET A 245 -4.06 -6.53 -9.12
N ASN A 246 -3.58 -5.33 -9.44
CA ASN A 246 -3.12 -5.00 -10.77
C ASN A 246 -1.62 -4.76 -10.70
N TRP A 247 -0.83 -5.52 -11.46
CA TRP A 247 0.63 -5.41 -11.49
C TRP A 247 1.10 -4.00 -11.90
N ASN A 248 0.24 -3.23 -12.54
CA ASN A 248 0.38 -1.79 -12.73
C ASN A 248 -0.99 -1.14 -12.52
N THR A 249 -1.12 -0.23 -11.54
CA THR A 249 -2.34 0.56 -11.31
C THR A 249 -2.74 1.39 -12.53
N GLY A 250 -1.78 1.70 -13.40
CA GLY A 250 -1.96 2.60 -14.54
C GLY A 250 -1.92 4.07 -14.14
N TYR A 251 -1.56 4.39 -12.90
CA TYR A 251 -1.44 5.78 -12.44
C TYR A 251 -0.34 6.51 -13.20
N ASN A 252 -0.74 7.55 -13.93
CA ASN A 252 0.13 8.44 -14.70
C ASN A 252 -0.55 9.81 -14.77
N PHE A 253 -0.30 10.63 -13.74
CA PHE A 253 -0.98 11.89 -13.54
C PHE A 253 -0.60 12.91 -14.60
N LYS A 254 -1.59 13.62 -15.11
CA LYS A 254 -1.51 14.52 -16.24
C LYS A 254 -1.96 15.92 -15.87
N GLU A 255 -1.36 16.93 -16.49
CA GLU A 255 -1.82 18.31 -16.39
C GLU A 255 -3.27 18.45 -16.88
N ASP A 256 -3.60 17.78 -18.00
CA ASP A 256 -4.97 17.58 -18.47
C ASP A 256 -5.28 16.07 -18.47
N PRO A 257 -6.08 15.57 -17.50
CA PRO A 257 -6.44 14.15 -17.41
C PRO A 257 -7.23 13.60 -18.59
N ARG A 258 -7.79 14.44 -19.47
CA ARG A 258 -8.47 14.00 -20.70
C ARG A 258 -7.52 13.92 -21.89
N ASN A 259 -6.36 14.57 -21.82
CA ASN A 259 -5.33 14.52 -22.85
C ASN A 259 -4.14 13.67 -22.42
N VAL A 260 -4.06 12.44 -22.94
CA VAL A 260 -2.95 11.49 -22.66
C VAL A 260 -1.58 12.01 -23.09
N SER A 261 -1.53 12.98 -24.00
CA SER A 261 -0.28 13.59 -24.47
C SER A 261 0.14 14.80 -23.64
N SER A 262 -0.70 15.25 -22.69
CA SER A 262 -0.33 16.34 -21.80
C SER A 262 0.85 15.92 -20.88
N PRO A 263 1.61 16.90 -20.36
CA PRO A 263 2.74 16.62 -19.47
C PRO A 263 2.34 15.82 -18.24
N ASP A 264 3.26 14.96 -17.78
CA ASP A 264 3.14 14.30 -16.48
C ASP A 264 3.31 15.34 -15.36
N VAL A 265 2.48 15.28 -14.33
CA VAL A 265 2.53 16.16 -13.15
C VAL A 265 2.58 15.34 -11.86
N PRO A 266 3.17 15.86 -10.77
CA PRO A 266 3.15 15.15 -9.50
C PRO A 266 1.77 15.21 -8.83
N SER A 267 1.43 14.20 -8.04
CA SER A 267 0.37 14.25 -7.04
C SER A 267 1.00 14.38 -5.66
N VAL A 268 0.82 15.54 -5.03
CA VAL A 268 1.47 15.89 -3.77
C VAL A 268 0.53 15.61 -2.59
N MET A 269 1.06 14.99 -1.55
CA MET A 269 0.34 14.69 -0.30
C MET A 269 1.19 15.15 0.88
N ASN A 270 0.58 15.74 1.90
CA ASN A 270 1.33 16.41 2.96
C ASN A 270 0.97 15.93 4.37
N MET A 271 1.95 15.96 5.26
CA MET A 271 1.72 15.99 6.72
C MET A 271 0.96 14.78 7.28
N CYS A 272 1.04 13.62 6.62
CA CYS A 272 0.36 12.41 7.10
C CYS A 272 1.22 11.60 8.09
N THR A 273 0.58 10.88 9.00
CA THR A 273 1.26 10.07 10.03
C THR A 273 0.73 8.64 10.04
N PHE A 274 1.58 7.67 9.70
CA PHE A 274 1.21 6.25 9.67
C PHE A 274 2.16 5.41 10.51
N TYR A 275 1.61 4.67 11.47
CA TYR A 275 2.42 3.96 12.45
C TYR A 275 1.73 2.70 12.98
N LYS A 276 2.53 1.77 13.51
CA LYS A 276 2.04 0.58 14.22
C LYS A 276 1.04 -0.26 13.41
N ASN A 277 1.17 -0.26 12.09
CA ASN A 277 0.46 -1.17 11.21
C ASN A 277 1.31 -2.44 11.05
N ARG A 278 0.66 -3.61 10.96
CA ARG A 278 1.35 -4.89 11.16
C ARG A 278 2.23 -5.31 9.98
N PHE A 279 1.72 -5.23 8.75
CA PHE A 279 2.48 -5.52 7.54
C PHE A 279 3.22 -4.30 7.00
N GLU A 280 2.50 -3.22 6.69
CA GLU A 280 3.08 -2.02 6.08
C GLU A 280 2.33 -0.76 6.49
N ASN A 281 3.03 0.37 6.60
CA ASN A 281 2.36 1.66 6.74
C ASN A 281 1.87 2.16 5.38
N MET A 282 2.71 2.07 4.34
CA MET A 282 2.37 2.52 2.99
C MET A 282 2.78 1.47 1.95
N ILE A 283 1.85 1.17 1.04
CA ILE A 283 2.15 0.50 -0.24
C ILE A 283 1.62 1.32 -1.40
N VAL A 284 2.55 1.77 -2.25
CA VAL A 284 2.25 2.67 -3.35
C VAL A 284 2.94 2.15 -4.60
N ARG A 285 2.14 1.98 -5.66
CA ARG A 285 2.62 1.46 -6.94
C ARG A 285 2.16 2.32 -8.10
N GLY A 286 3.13 2.87 -8.83
CA GLY A 286 2.86 3.74 -9.97
C GLY A 286 2.53 5.17 -9.52
N GLY A 287 2.26 6.05 -10.49
CA GLY A 287 2.03 7.48 -10.23
C GLY A 287 3.31 8.23 -9.84
N TRP A 288 3.40 9.50 -10.23
CA TRP A 288 4.42 10.41 -9.70
C TRP A 288 3.89 11.02 -8.40
N PHE A 289 3.89 10.24 -7.32
CA PHE A 289 3.50 10.78 -6.00
C PHE A 289 4.67 11.50 -5.33
N VAL A 290 4.35 12.54 -4.57
CA VAL A 290 5.27 13.23 -3.66
C VAL A 290 4.67 13.23 -2.27
N PHE A 291 5.24 12.43 -1.38
CA PHE A 291 4.86 12.33 0.03
C PHE A 291 5.75 13.28 0.84
N ASP A 292 5.23 14.47 1.15
CA ASP A 292 6.00 15.54 1.77
C ASP A 292 5.65 15.70 3.25
N ARG A 293 6.67 15.76 4.12
CA ARG A 293 6.49 15.84 5.58
C ARG A 293 5.67 14.69 6.16
N PHE A 294 5.90 13.47 5.67
CA PHE A 294 5.26 12.28 6.21
C PHE A 294 6.00 11.75 7.44
N SER A 295 5.25 11.12 8.34
CA SER A 295 5.78 10.25 9.39
C SER A 295 5.35 8.82 9.11
N ALA A 296 5.97 8.17 8.13
CA ALA A 296 5.58 6.83 7.67
C ALA A 296 6.71 6.14 6.87
N GLY A 297 6.94 4.87 7.19
CA GLY A 297 7.74 3.96 6.36
C GLY A 297 6.91 3.24 5.29
N GLY A 298 7.54 2.47 4.40
CA GLY A 298 6.84 1.65 3.41
C GLY A 298 7.55 1.49 2.08
N SER A 299 6.80 1.00 1.08
CA SER A 299 7.27 0.85 -0.30
C SER A 299 6.55 1.82 -1.22
N ILE A 300 7.31 2.72 -1.84
CA ILE A 300 6.79 3.85 -2.65
C ILE A 300 7.33 3.87 -4.09
N GLN A 301 6.85 2.97 -4.93
CA GLN A 301 7.37 2.78 -6.28
C GLN A 301 7.08 4.00 -7.17
N ARG A 302 8.08 4.47 -7.94
CA ARG A 302 8.01 5.64 -8.86
C ARG A 302 7.63 6.95 -8.18
N SER A 303 7.89 7.05 -6.89
CA SER A 303 7.42 8.15 -6.05
C SER A 303 8.55 8.73 -5.20
N TYR A 304 8.27 9.89 -4.62
CA TYR A 304 9.17 10.63 -3.76
C TYR A 304 8.66 10.64 -2.32
N LEU A 305 9.56 10.41 -1.36
CA LEU A 305 9.35 10.71 0.05
C LEU A 305 10.30 11.85 0.43
N THR A 306 9.75 13.00 0.80
CA THR A 306 10.51 14.23 1.00
C THR A 306 10.27 14.83 2.37
N ASN A 307 11.31 15.43 2.97
CA ASN A 307 11.21 16.20 4.22
C ASN A 307 10.52 15.44 5.37
N SER A 308 10.74 14.12 5.42
CA SER A 308 9.93 13.19 6.20
C SER A 308 10.67 12.62 7.40
N ILE A 309 9.95 11.94 8.29
CA ILE A 309 10.49 11.28 9.48
C ILE A 309 10.10 9.80 9.44
N ILE A 310 11.05 8.91 9.70
CA ILE A 310 10.78 7.47 9.79
C ILE A 310 11.39 6.93 11.07
N LEU A 311 10.55 6.30 11.89
CA LEU A 311 10.93 5.73 13.17
C LEU A 311 10.80 4.21 13.07
N GLY A 312 11.87 3.48 13.38
CA GLY A 312 11.84 2.02 13.43
C GLY A 312 11.09 1.54 14.66
N GLU A 313 11.68 1.77 15.82
CA GLU A 313 11.09 1.42 17.11
C GLU A 313 10.73 2.66 17.94
N SER A 314 9.84 2.48 18.91
CA SER A 314 9.51 3.51 19.91
C SER A 314 9.37 2.85 21.28
N ASP A 315 9.39 3.67 22.33
CA ASP A 315 9.16 3.21 23.71
C ASP A 315 7.75 2.63 23.94
N ASN A 316 6.85 2.80 22.97
CA ASN A 316 5.57 2.09 22.98
C ASN A 316 5.79 0.62 22.61
N LEU A 317 5.89 -0.23 23.64
CA LEU A 317 6.04 -1.67 23.50
C LEU A 317 4.81 -2.36 22.90
N GLY A 318 3.65 -1.70 22.87
CA GLY A 318 2.42 -2.32 22.43
C GLY A 318 1.97 -3.45 23.36
N LEU A 319 1.33 -4.47 22.80
CA LEU A 319 0.90 -5.65 23.55
C LEU A 319 2.02 -6.70 23.49
N ALA A 320 2.36 -7.28 24.65
CA ALA A 320 3.25 -8.42 24.70
C ALA A 320 2.70 -9.56 23.82
N GLU A 321 3.58 -10.23 23.10
CA GLU A 321 3.22 -11.32 22.21
C GLU A 321 4.18 -12.50 22.45
N GLY A 322 4.16 -13.50 21.60
CA GLY A 322 5.21 -14.50 21.55
C GLY A 322 5.43 -14.90 20.11
N TYR A 323 6.69 -15.15 19.75
CA TYR A 323 7.07 -15.52 18.40
C TYR A 323 7.38 -17.02 18.27
N TRP A 324 7.29 -17.54 17.05
CA TRP A 324 7.68 -18.90 16.74
C TRP A 324 9.17 -18.95 16.39
N ASN A 325 9.95 -19.78 17.10
CA ASN A 325 11.39 -19.97 16.83
C ASN A 325 11.70 -21.18 15.92
N GLY A 326 10.68 -21.82 15.35
CA GLY A 326 10.82 -23.09 14.63
C GLY A 326 10.36 -24.32 15.42
N THR A 327 10.37 -24.28 16.75
CA THR A 327 10.06 -25.45 17.62
C THR A 327 8.95 -25.19 18.63
N HIS A 328 8.91 -24.00 19.24
CA HIS A 328 7.88 -23.61 20.20
C HIS A 328 7.72 -22.08 20.20
N ARG A 329 6.67 -21.60 20.87
CA ARG A 329 6.40 -20.16 21.01
C ARG A 329 7.21 -19.58 22.18
N ILE A 330 8.03 -18.57 21.91
CA ILE A 330 8.82 -17.84 22.92
C ILE A 330 8.06 -16.56 23.31
N PRO A 331 7.78 -16.31 24.61
CA PRO A 331 7.22 -15.06 25.07
C PRO A 331 8.13 -13.86 24.74
N TYR A 332 7.54 -12.75 24.29
CA TYR A 332 8.25 -11.52 23.97
C TYR A 332 7.51 -10.32 24.55
N HIS A 333 8.25 -9.42 25.19
CA HIS A 333 7.70 -8.35 26.03
C HIS A 333 7.06 -7.19 25.25
N ARG A 334 7.02 -7.26 23.92
CA ARG A 334 6.46 -6.23 23.04
C ARG A 334 5.80 -6.83 21.80
N SER A 335 5.03 -6.01 21.10
CA SER A 335 4.40 -6.39 19.83
C SER A 335 5.46 -6.52 18.74
N LEU A 336 5.38 -7.60 17.95
CA LEU A 336 6.22 -7.83 16.78
C LEU A 336 5.43 -7.56 15.49
N PRO A 337 6.08 -7.10 14.40
CA PRO A 337 5.42 -6.98 13.10
C PRO A 337 4.77 -8.31 12.70
N LEU A 338 5.54 -9.40 12.59
CA LEU A 338 5.02 -10.73 12.29
C LEU A 338 5.51 -11.74 13.31
N SER A 339 4.67 -12.12 14.28
CA SER A 339 5.07 -13.05 15.35
C SER A 339 5.35 -14.48 14.85
N TRP A 340 4.80 -14.87 13.71
CA TRP A 340 5.12 -16.15 13.06
C TRP A 340 6.36 -16.09 12.15
N ASN A 341 6.94 -14.91 11.95
CA ASN A 341 8.13 -14.70 11.12
C ASN A 341 8.94 -13.52 11.71
N PRO A 342 9.55 -13.71 12.89
CA PRO A 342 10.24 -12.63 13.60
C PRO A 342 11.40 -12.07 12.77
N GLY A 343 12.11 -12.91 12.00
CA GLY A 343 13.19 -12.43 11.15
C GLY A 343 12.72 -11.48 10.05
N ASN A 344 11.42 -11.38 9.74
CA ASN A 344 10.84 -10.29 8.94
C ASN A 344 10.77 -8.98 9.75
N GLY A 345 11.93 -8.52 10.19
CA GLY A 345 12.10 -7.41 11.12
C GLY A 345 11.77 -6.03 10.55
N VAL A 346 12.12 -5.01 11.33
CA VAL A 346 11.65 -3.63 11.13
C VAL A 346 12.48 -2.91 10.06
N ARG A 347 11.84 -2.49 8.97
CA ARG A 347 12.45 -1.67 7.92
C ARG A 347 11.70 -0.36 7.76
N GLY A 348 12.44 0.74 7.63
CA GLY A 348 11.87 2.07 7.43
C GLY A 348 11.31 2.23 6.03
N VAL A 349 12.19 2.37 5.04
CA VAL A 349 11.84 2.33 3.62
C VAL A 349 12.18 0.96 3.05
N VAL A 350 11.26 0.38 2.30
CA VAL A 350 11.42 -0.92 1.66
C VAL A 350 11.43 -0.73 0.14
N PHE A 351 12.61 -0.89 -0.46
CA PHE A 351 12.79 -0.80 -1.91
C PHE A 351 12.30 -2.05 -2.63
N TYR A 352 11.74 -1.84 -3.82
CA TYR A 352 11.20 -2.87 -4.70
C TYR A 352 11.52 -2.56 -6.18
N ASP A 353 10.72 -3.07 -7.11
CA ASP A 353 10.93 -3.04 -8.58
C ASP A 353 11.25 -1.65 -9.16
N GLY A 354 10.44 -0.63 -8.88
CA GLY A 354 10.60 0.69 -9.51
C GLY A 354 11.48 1.63 -8.70
N PRO A 355 11.90 2.76 -9.29
CA PRO A 355 12.73 3.71 -8.55
C PRO A 355 11.95 4.28 -7.36
N HIS A 356 12.63 4.36 -6.23
CA HIS A 356 12.16 5.10 -5.05
C HIS A 356 13.10 6.28 -4.83
N TYR A 357 12.55 7.46 -4.56
CA TYR A 357 13.35 8.66 -4.33
C TYR A 357 13.14 9.16 -2.91
N ILE A 358 14.17 9.07 -2.08
CA ILE A 358 14.10 9.47 -0.66
C ILE A 358 14.96 10.71 -0.48
N GLN A 359 14.37 11.80 0.00
CA GLN A 359 15.02 13.10 0.08
C GLN A 359 14.78 13.75 1.44
N ASN A 360 15.84 14.31 2.04
CA ASN A 360 15.74 15.12 3.27
C ASN A 360 14.93 14.41 4.37
N THR A 361 15.22 13.13 4.61
CA THR A 361 14.40 12.29 5.50
C THR A 361 15.21 11.92 6.74
N PHE A 362 14.64 12.19 7.91
CA PHE A 362 15.22 11.82 9.20
C PHE A 362 14.80 10.42 9.60
N PHE A 363 15.77 9.59 10.00
CA PHE A 363 15.58 8.23 10.43
C PHE A 363 16.01 8.08 11.88
N ASN A 364 15.22 7.35 12.69
CA ASN A 364 15.63 7.05 14.04
C ASN A 364 15.23 5.67 14.53
N ASN A 365 16.03 5.15 15.47
CA ASN A 365 15.78 3.96 16.27
C ASN A 365 15.57 2.67 15.46
N PHE A 366 16.61 2.25 14.73
CA PHE A 366 16.71 0.94 14.07
C PHE A 366 17.78 0.09 14.77
N PRO A 367 17.53 -0.39 16.00
CA PRO A 367 18.53 -1.09 16.80
C PRO A 367 18.78 -2.51 16.28
N GLN A 368 19.96 -3.04 16.56
CA GLN A 368 20.21 -4.46 16.39
C GLN A 368 19.50 -5.26 17.49
N ARG A 369 18.85 -6.38 17.12
CA ARG A 369 18.22 -7.31 18.05
C ARG A 369 18.74 -8.71 17.76
N GLU A 370 18.79 -9.55 18.80
CA GLU A 370 19.13 -10.97 18.63
C GLU A 370 18.02 -11.70 17.87
N GLU A 371 16.76 -11.29 18.04
CA GLU A 371 15.61 -11.99 17.47
C GLU A 371 15.26 -11.58 16.04
N TYR A 372 15.61 -10.36 15.64
CA TYR A 372 15.31 -9.83 14.31
C TYR A 372 16.23 -8.69 13.89
N HIS A 373 16.42 -8.57 12.58
CA HIS A 373 17.22 -7.48 12.03
C HIS A 373 16.36 -6.25 11.74
N THR A 374 16.95 -5.08 11.92
CA THR A 374 16.33 -3.81 11.55
C THR A 374 17.23 -3.02 10.61
N GLY A 375 16.64 -2.10 9.86
CA GLY A 375 17.37 -1.18 8.98
C GLY A 375 16.51 0.00 8.56
N ALA A 376 17.09 1.20 8.51
CA ALA A 376 16.36 2.37 8.02
C ALA A 376 15.95 2.18 6.54
N PHE A 377 16.83 1.56 5.75
CA PHE A 377 16.56 1.04 4.41
C PHE A 377 16.62 -0.49 4.36
N GLY A 378 15.77 -1.10 3.55
CA GLY A 378 15.83 -2.52 3.20
C GLY A 378 15.08 -2.81 1.91
N PHE A 379 14.92 -4.08 1.58
CA PHE A 379 14.30 -4.51 0.33
C PHE A 379 13.13 -5.48 0.57
N VAL A 380 12.21 -5.57 -0.39
CA VAL A 380 11.18 -6.63 -0.41
C VAL A 380 11.89 -7.98 -0.51
N ARG A 381 11.48 -8.95 0.33
CA ARG A 381 12.09 -10.28 0.40
C ARG A 381 11.36 -11.28 -0.48
N GLY A 382 12.09 -12.29 -0.96
CA GLY A 382 11.54 -13.29 -1.88
C GLY A 382 11.12 -12.66 -3.20
N SER A 383 11.69 -11.50 -3.54
CA SER A 383 11.33 -10.75 -4.73
C SER A 383 11.93 -11.43 -5.96
N ARG A 384 11.11 -11.64 -6.99
CA ARG A 384 11.59 -12.07 -8.31
C ARG A 384 11.95 -10.90 -9.22
N TRP A 385 11.66 -9.67 -8.79
CA TRP A 385 11.74 -8.48 -9.64
C TRP A 385 12.96 -7.64 -9.30
N PHE A 386 13.66 -7.21 -10.35
CA PHE A 386 14.87 -6.40 -10.26
C PHE A 386 14.59 -5.05 -9.59
N SER A 387 15.36 -4.68 -8.56
CA SER A 387 15.26 -3.36 -7.92
C SER A 387 15.84 -2.26 -8.80
N SER A 388 15.08 -1.22 -9.14
CA SER A 388 15.53 -0.20 -10.09
C SER A 388 16.92 0.39 -9.76
N PRO A 389 17.87 0.42 -10.71
CA PRO A 389 19.17 1.09 -10.51
C PRO A 389 19.05 2.61 -10.28
N LEU A 390 17.88 3.17 -10.56
CA LEU A 390 17.56 4.59 -10.40
C LEU A 390 17.00 4.93 -9.01
N THR A 391 16.73 3.94 -8.16
CA THR A 391 16.39 4.19 -6.75
C THR A 391 17.52 4.97 -6.09
N ALA A 392 17.18 6.09 -5.46
CA ALA A 392 18.17 7.03 -4.95
C ALA A 392 17.76 7.68 -3.63
N VAL A 393 18.76 7.96 -2.82
CA VAL A 393 18.66 8.62 -1.52
C VAL A 393 19.56 9.86 -1.52
N SER A 394 19.07 10.96 -0.96
CA SER A 394 19.86 12.15 -0.64
C SER A 394 19.34 12.83 0.62
N GLY A 395 20.20 13.51 1.37
CA GLY A 395 19.83 14.22 2.59
C GLY A 395 19.23 13.30 3.66
N ALA A 396 19.65 12.04 3.74
CA ALA A 396 19.27 11.18 4.85
C ALA A 396 19.97 11.65 6.13
N ASP A 397 19.22 11.79 7.21
CA ASP A 397 19.77 12.13 8.53
C ASP A 397 19.43 11.02 9.52
N PHE A 398 20.34 10.70 10.44
CA PHE A 398 20.21 9.56 11.34
C PHE A 398 20.38 9.99 12.80
N GLY A 399 19.33 9.79 13.60
CA GLY A 399 19.36 10.03 15.05
C GLY A 399 20.13 8.97 15.86
N PHE A 400 20.91 8.12 15.20
CA PHE A 400 21.67 7.03 15.80
C PHE A 400 22.97 6.78 15.04
N ASP A 401 23.98 6.28 15.75
CA ASP A 401 25.24 5.84 15.14
C ASP A 401 25.05 4.53 14.38
N ASP A 402 25.68 4.43 13.21
CA ASP A 402 25.65 3.19 12.43
C ASP A 402 26.65 2.17 12.99
N GLY A 403 26.18 0.96 13.30
CA GLY A 403 27.01 -0.13 13.78
C GLY A 403 26.41 -0.91 14.95
N PRO A 404 27.17 -1.88 15.51
CA PRO A 404 26.68 -2.84 16.50
C PRO A 404 26.11 -2.23 17.79
N SER A 405 26.64 -1.08 18.21
CA SER A 405 26.21 -0.38 19.43
C SER A 405 25.10 0.64 19.21
N GLY A 406 24.73 0.92 17.96
CA GLY A 406 23.69 1.88 17.60
C GLY A 406 22.59 1.21 16.79
N GLY A 407 22.61 1.40 15.49
CA GLY A 407 21.63 0.79 14.58
C GLY A 407 22.17 0.57 13.18
N ASN A 408 21.28 0.17 12.27
CA ASN A 408 21.64 -0.05 10.87
C ASN A 408 20.97 0.99 9.97
N ARG A 409 21.77 1.75 9.21
CA ARG A 409 21.23 2.63 8.16
C ARG A 409 20.63 1.83 7.00
N ALA A 410 21.20 0.69 6.66
CA ALA A 410 20.61 -0.27 5.73
C ALA A 410 20.79 -1.68 6.26
N PHE A 411 19.87 -2.59 5.94
CA PHE A 411 20.04 -4.01 6.21
C PHE A 411 19.32 -4.86 5.18
N ASP A 412 20.02 -5.85 4.65
CA ASP A 412 19.39 -6.89 3.84
C ASP A 412 20.24 -8.17 3.81
N GLY A 413 19.60 -9.34 3.86
CA GLY A 413 20.28 -10.64 3.89
C GLY A 413 20.22 -11.39 2.55
N HIS A 414 20.87 -12.54 2.49
CA HIS A 414 20.88 -13.46 1.35
C HIS A 414 20.59 -14.88 1.85
N GLU A 415 20.42 -15.84 0.93
CA GLU A 415 20.27 -17.24 1.29
C GLU A 415 21.37 -17.72 2.26
N GLY A 416 20.96 -18.50 3.27
CA GLY A 416 21.81 -18.90 4.38
C GLY A 416 21.67 -18.03 5.63
N ILE A 417 21.10 -16.83 5.50
CA ILE A 417 20.62 -16.03 6.63
C ILE A 417 19.15 -16.35 6.84
N ASP A 418 18.74 -16.49 8.10
CA ASP A 418 17.39 -16.88 8.46
C ASP A 418 16.35 -15.92 7.84
N HIS A 419 15.30 -16.49 7.25
CA HIS A 419 14.23 -15.78 6.53
C HIS A 419 14.64 -14.96 5.28
N TYR A 420 15.84 -15.18 4.73
CA TYR A 420 16.28 -14.62 3.44
C TYR A 420 16.38 -15.68 2.35
N GLN A 421 16.23 -15.24 1.10
CA GLN A 421 16.26 -16.08 -0.10
C GLN A 421 17.16 -15.41 -1.15
N ASN A 422 17.54 -16.18 -2.17
CA ASN A 422 18.24 -15.69 -3.36
C ASN A 422 17.33 -15.76 -4.58
N ARG A 423 16.11 -15.20 -4.50
CA ARG A 423 15.31 -15.00 -5.71
C ARG A 423 15.97 -13.91 -6.56
N THR A 424 15.66 -13.89 -7.86
CA THR A 424 16.24 -12.96 -8.82
C THR A 424 16.27 -11.51 -8.34
N GLY A 425 15.21 -10.99 -7.73
CA GLY A 425 15.18 -9.64 -7.17
C GLY A 425 16.01 -9.46 -5.90
N ASP A 426 16.08 -10.49 -5.06
CA ASP A 426 16.86 -10.49 -3.82
C ASP A 426 18.37 -10.43 -4.10
N THR A 427 18.85 -11.02 -5.20
CA THR A 427 20.29 -11.08 -5.52
C THR A 427 20.85 -9.84 -6.21
N GLN A 428 19.99 -8.91 -6.63
CA GLN A 428 20.36 -7.70 -7.35
C GLN A 428 19.74 -6.43 -6.77
N ALA A 429 19.34 -6.50 -5.50
CA ALA A 429 18.82 -5.36 -4.78
C ALA A 429 19.89 -4.26 -4.66
N MET A 430 19.51 -3.03 -4.99
CA MET A 430 20.43 -1.88 -4.96
C MET A 430 19.72 -0.55 -4.77
N PHE A 431 20.44 0.43 -4.23
CA PHE A 431 20.05 1.85 -4.25
C PHE A 431 21.30 2.74 -4.32
N ARG A 432 21.11 3.97 -4.78
CA ARG A 432 22.18 4.96 -4.89
C ARG A 432 22.14 5.95 -3.74
N ASP A 433 23.29 6.21 -3.14
CA ASP A 433 23.52 7.33 -2.24
C ASP A 433 24.13 8.48 -3.04
N LEU A 434 23.35 9.53 -3.27
CA LEU A 434 23.73 10.61 -4.18
C LEU A 434 24.77 11.54 -3.55
N ASP A 435 24.64 11.83 -2.26
CA ASP A 435 25.40 12.86 -1.55
C ASP A 435 26.26 12.33 -0.40
N GLY A 436 26.23 11.01 -0.15
CA GLY A 436 27.01 10.37 0.89
C GLY A 436 26.31 10.39 2.25
N SER A 437 25.06 10.84 2.31
CA SER A 437 24.30 10.92 3.56
C SER A 437 24.06 9.55 4.20
N VAL A 438 24.07 8.47 3.43
CA VAL A 438 23.88 7.10 3.95
C VAL A 438 25.22 6.42 4.23
N THR A 439 26.12 6.45 3.26
CA THR A 439 27.36 5.67 3.21
C THR A 439 28.59 6.42 3.73
N GLY A 440 28.52 7.75 3.81
CA GLY A 440 29.66 8.64 4.05
C GLY A 440 30.41 9.06 2.78
N HIS A 441 30.05 8.52 1.61
CA HIS A 441 30.72 8.79 0.33
C HIS A 441 29.70 9.13 -0.76
N PRO A 442 29.80 10.32 -1.40
CA PRO A 442 28.86 10.71 -2.43
C PRO A 442 28.98 9.84 -3.69
N ASN A 443 27.87 9.74 -4.43
CA ASN A 443 27.78 8.98 -5.68
C ASN A 443 28.18 7.51 -5.56
N THR A 444 27.84 6.86 -4.45
CA THR A 444 28.04 5.42 -4.27
C THR A 444 26.75 4.65 -4.48
N GLN A 445 26.87 3.37 -4.86
CA GLN A 445 25.77 2.43 -4.94
C GLN A 445 25.91 1.40 -3.82
N VAL A 446 24.83 1.17 -3.08
CA VAL A 446 24.72 0.04 -2.15
C VAL A 446 24.11 -1.12 -2.91
N VAL A 447 24.78 -2.27 -2.91
CA VAL A 447 24.44 -3.48 -3.66
C VAL A 447 24.55 -4.74 -2.81
N LYS A 448 23.97 -5.85 -3.28
CA LYS A 448 24.14 -7.17 -2.64
C LYS A 448 25.59 -7.63 -2.67
N PRO A 449 26.04 -8.43 -1.68
CA PRO A 449 27.44 -8.83 -1.54
C PRO A 449 27.84 -10.00 -2.45
N PHE A 450 27.46 -9.94 -3.74
CA PHE A 450 27.79 -10.96 -4.72
C PHE A 450 28.92 -10.49 -5.64
N PRO A 451 29.90 -11.35 -5.99
CA PRO A 451 31.03 -10.98 -6.85
C PRO A 451 30.63 -10.29 -8.17
N PHE A 452 29.52 -10.73 -8.78
CA PHE A 452 29.02 -10.17 -10.03
C PHE A 452 28.64 -8.67 -9.94
N LEU A 453 28.28 -8.20 -8.73
CA LEU A 453 27.91 -6.82 -8.45
C LEU A 453 29.06 -5.98 -7.91
N SER A 454 30.19 -6.59 -7.55
CA SER A 454 31.29 -5.88 -6.88
C SER A 454 32.56 -5.85 -7.73
N THR A 455 33.49 -5.00 -7.30
CA THR A 455 34.83 -4.80 -7.87
C THR A 455 35.83 -4.65 -6.72
N ALA A 456 37.12 -4.55 -7.01
CA ALA A 456 38.14 -4.29 -6.00
C ALA A 456 37.98 -2.92 -5.29
N ASP A 457 37.30 -1.96 -5.92
CA ASP A 457 37.05 -0.63 -5.35
C ASP A 457 35.83 -0.60 -4.41
N CYS A 458 35.12 -1.73 -4.29
CA CYS A 458 34.00 -1.84 -3.37
C CYS A 458 34.45 -2.34 -2.00
N TYR A 459 33.71 -1.96 -0.95
CA TYR A 459 33.92 -2.50 0.39
C TYR A 459 32.64 -3.09 0.98
N PHE A 460 32.79 -4.19 1.70
CA PHE A 460 31.70 -4.84 2.41
C PHE A 460 31.43 -4.13 3.74
N LYS A 461 30.15 -3.94 4.07
CA LYS A 461 29.71 -3.33 5.32
C LYS A 461 28.97 -4.38 6.16
N GLU A 462 29.69 -4.94 7.12
CA GLU A 462 29.27 -6.14 7.87
C GLU A 462 27.91 -5.99 8.54
N ASN A 463 27.64 -4.86 9.20
CA ASN A 463 26.37 -4.66 9.91
C ASN A 463 25.16 -4.52 8.97
N TRP A 464 25.38 -4.22 7.68
CA TRP A 464 24.31 -4.11 6.68
C TRP A 464 24.13 -5.40 5.89
N LEU A 465 25.16 -6.26 5.86
CA LEU A 465 25.28 -7.40 4.95
C LEU A 465 25.17 -6.99 3.47
N LEU A 466 25.70 -5.81 3.17
CA LEU A 466 25.67 -5.17 1.86
C LEU A 466 27.06 -4.65 1.48
N THR A 467 27.25 -4.38 0.19
CA THR A 467 28.50 -3.84 -0.36
C THR A 467 28.27 -2.42 -0.86
N VAL A 468 29.23 -1.52 -0.60
CA VAL A 468 29.23 -0.15 -1.10
C VAL A 468 30.26 -0.04 -2.22
N CYS A 469 29.82 0.46 -3.38
CA CYS A 469 30.62 0.56 -4.60
C CYS A 469 30.62 1.99 -5.14
N PRO A 470 31.74 2.52 -5.65
CA PRO A 470 31.83 3.85 -6.26
C PRO A 470 31.37 3.88 -7.73
N HIS A 471 30.54 2.91 -8.14
CA HIS A 471 30.19 2.68 -9.54
C HIS A 471 28.71 2.96 -9.80
N ARG A 472 28.37 3.20 -11.07
CA ARG A 472 26.99 3.27 -11.55
C ARG A 472 26.54 1.90 -12.03
N TYR A 473 25.26 1.62 -11.89
CA TYR A 473 24.68 0.35 -12.32
C TYR A 473 23.55 0.58 -13.33
N GLY A 474 23.46 -0.32 -14.30
CA GLY A 474 22.37 -0.43 -15.25
C GLY A 474 21.69 -1.79 -15.14
N LYS A 475 20.64 -1.99 -15.93
CA LYS A 475 19.95 -3.27 -16.06
C LYS A 475 19.75 -3.61 -17.53
N VAL A 476 20.09 -4.84 -17.92
CA VAL A 476 19.81 -5.39 -19.25
C VAL A 476 18.75 -6.47 -19.12
N SER A 477 17.56 -6.21 -19.63
CA SER A 477 16.49 -7.21 -19.74
C SER A 477 16.64 -8.02 -21.01
N VAL A 478 16.61 -9.34 -20.88
CA VAL A 478 16.76 -10.33 -21.95
C VAL A 478 15.45 -11.07 -22.14
N TRP A 479 14.95 -11.06 -23.38
CA TRP A 479 13.73 -11.73 -23.80
C TRP A 479 14.00 -12.64 -25.01
N PRO A 480 14.15 -13.96 -24.79
CA PRO A 480 14.15 -14.95 -25.86
C PRO A 480 12.80 -14.95 -26.58
N ARG A 481 12.83 -14.86 -27.92
CA ARG A 481 11.65 -14.92 -28.79
C ARG A 481 11.63 -16.21 -29.60
N GLY A 482 10.44 -16.57 -30.09
CA GLY A 482 10.27 -17.71 -31.00
C GLY A 482 10.37 -19.11 -30.39
N THR A 483 10.40 -19.23 -29.05
CA THR A 483 10.60 -20.53 -28.41
C THR A 483 9.33 -21.07 -27.75
N ASP A 484 8.90 -22.27 -28.16
CA ASP A 484 7.89 -23.06 -27.44
C ASP A 484 8.45 -23.62 -26.10
N HIS A 485 9.77 -23.51 -25.92
CA HIS A 485 10.55 -24.02 -24.79
C HIS A 485 11.07 -22.90 -23.87
N LYS A 486 10.21 -21.96 -23.47
CA LYS A 486 10.59 -20.85 -22.57
C LYS A 486 11.24 -21.29 -21.27
N ARG A 487 10.93 -22.48 -20.74
CA ARG A 487 11.56 -22.99 -19.51
C ARG A 487 12.97 -23.54 -19.73
N ASN A 488 13.34 -23.91 -20.95
CA ASN A 488 14.62 -24.55 -21.27
C ASN A 488 15.62 -23.56 -21.91
N THR A 489 15.22 -22.30 -22.07
CA THR A 489 16.01 -21.19 -22.64
C THR A 489 16.56 -20.28 -21.55
N LYS A 490 16.91 -20.84 -20.39
CA LYS A 490 17.34 -20.09 -19.20
C LYS A 490 18.65 -19.34 -19.50
N PRO A 491 18.64 -18.00 -19.65
CA PRO A 491 19.85 -17.25 -19.87
C PRO A 491 20.59 -17.06 -18.54
N PHE A 492 21.92 -17.03 -18.60
CA PHE A 492 22.78 -16.57 -17.52
C PHE A 492 23.90 -15.69 -18.07
N MET A 493 24.55 -14.90 -17.22
CA MET A 493 25.55 -13.93 -17.68
C MET A 493 26.87 -14.07 -16.92
N THR A 494 27.98 -13.97 -17.63
CA THR A 494 29.33 -13.87 -17.01
C THR A 494 29.94 -12.52 -17.32
N ARG A 495 30.75 -12.01 -16.37
CA ARG A 495 31.63 -10.85 -16.57
C ARG A 495 33.03 -11.36 -16.87
N ASP A 496 33.73 -10.73 -17.81
CA ASP A 496 34.99 -11.20 -18.37
C ASP A 496 36.16 -11.27 -17.38
N ASP A 497 36.16 -10.43 -16.34
CA ASP A 497 37.15 -10.43 -15.26
C ASP A 497 36.93 -11.54 -14.21
N ILE A 498 35.72 -12.08 -14.10
CA ILE A 498 35.32 -13.12 -13.15
C ILE A 498 34.43 -14.20 -13.81
N PRO A 499 34.91 -14.87 -14.88
CA PRO A 499 34.10 -15.84 -15.63
C PRO A 499 33.65 -17.04 -14.79
N GLU A 500 34.32 -17.33 -13.67
CA GLU A 500 34.00 -18.38 -12.71
C GLU A 500 32.79 -18.06 -11.79
N ALA A 501 32.31 -16.82 -11.79
CA ALA A 501 31.19 -16.37 -10.97
C ALA A 501 29.98 -15.94 -11.84
N PRO A 502 29.31 -16.88 -12.53
CA PRO A 502 28.16 -16.56 -13.36
C PRO A 502 26.99 -16.01 -12.53
N PHE A 503 26.25 -15.06 -13.09
CA PHE A 503 24.97 -14.60 -12.55
C PHE A 503 23.83 -15.42 -13.16
N ASP A 504 23.22 -16.26 -12.34
CA ASP A 504 22.07 -17.08 -12.68
C ASP A 504 20.77 -16.52 -12.06
N GLN A 505 19.63 -16.74 -12.72
CA GLN A 505 18.33 -16.19 -12.32
C GLN A 505 17.25 -17.25 -12.25
N ASP A 506 16.31 -17.10 -11.31
CA ASP A 506 15.05 -17.83 -11.34
C ASP A 506 14.17 -17.25 -12.47
N TRP A 507 14.28 -17.85 -13.66
CA TRP A 507 13.63 -17.44 -14.90
C TRP A 507 12.16 -17.90 -14.99
N GLU A 508 11.23 -16.96 -15.25
CA GLU A 508 9.83 -17.29 -15.59
C GLU A 508 9.26 -16.50 -16.78
N SER A 509 9.75 -15.27 -17.07
CA SER A 509 9.22 -14.44 -18.17
C SER A 509 10.25 -13.51 -18.83
N SER A 510 11.14 -12.88 -18.05
CA SER A 510 12.31 -12.12 -18.51
C SER A 510 13.48 -12.28 -17.53
N ALA A 511 14.71 -12.21 -18.02
CA ALA A 511 15.93 -12.21 -17.21
C ALA A 511 16.51 -10.81 -17.20
N ASP A 512 16.74 -10.28 -16.03
CA ASP A 512 17.14 -8.90 -15.81
C ASP A 512 18.54 -8.87 -15.22
N PHE A 513 19.58 -8.65 -16.01
CA PHE A 513 20.96 -8.70 -15.51
C PHE A 513 21.45 -7.31 -15.07
N PRO A 514 22.04 -7.18 -13.87
CA PRO A 514 22.71 -5.95 -13.47
C PRO A 514 24.01 -5.80 -14.27
N VAL A 515 24.34 -4.57 -14.66
CA VAL A 515 25.62 -4.26 -15.29
C VAL A 515 26.27 -3.08 -14.59
N ILE A 516 27.60 -3.08 -14.49
CA ILE A 516 28.38 -1.98 -13.96
C ILE A 516 28.73 -1.05 -15.12
N LEU A 517 28.46 0.24 -14.95
CA LEU A 517 28.64 1.27 -15.96
C LEU A 517 29.92 2.06 -15.68
N GLY A 518 30.60 2.49 -16.74
CA GLY A 518 31.80 3.34 -16.66
C GLY A 518 33.11 2.58 -16.48
N LEU A 519 33.10 1.25 -16.60
CA LEU A 519 34.28 0.38 -16.59
C LEU A 519 34.35 -0.44 -17.87
N ASP A 520 35.56 -0.91 -18.21
CA ASP A 520 35.83 -1.73 -19.40
C ASP A 520 35.53 -3.22 -19.12
N TYR A 521 34.28 -3.53 -18.76
CA TYR A 521 33.81 -4.91 -18.60
C TYR A 521 33.03 -5.39 -19.81
N SER A 522 33.31 -6.62 -20.21
CA SER A 522 32.52 -7.34 -21.22
C SER A 522 31.58 -8.33 -20.55
N TYR A 523 30.30 -8.29 -20.94
CA TYR A 523 29.28 -9.19 -20.44
C TYR A 523 28.93 -10.22 -21.50
N ILE A 524 29.09 -11.51 -21.17
CA ILE A 524 28.79 -12.62 -22.08
C ILE A 524 27.48 -13.26 -21.63
N LEU A 525 26.49 -13.25 -22.52
CA LEU A 525 25.20 -13.90 -22.33
C LEU A 525 25.29 -15.35 -22.81
N HIS A 526 24.91 -16.28 -21.94
CA HIS A 526 24.93 -17.71 -22.20
C HIS A 526 23.53 -18.30 -22.13
N PHE A 527 23.33 -19.43 -22.80
CA PHE A 527 22.11 -20.23 -22.76
C PHE A 527 22.50 -21.68 -22.44
N THR A 528 21.79 -22.32 -21.52
CA THR A 528 22.16 -23.66 -21.03
C THR A 528 21.90 -24.75 -22.05
N GLU A 529 20.68 -24.84 -22.59
CA GLU A 529 20.24 -25.97 -23.42
C GLU A 529 19.85 -25.56 -24.84
N TYR A 530 19.14 -24.43 -24.99
CA TYR A 530 18.65 -23.97 -26.29
C TYR A 530 18.98 -22.49 -26.50
N ILE A 531 19.60 -22.20 -27.63
CA ILE A 531 19.85 -20.83 -28.09
C ILE A 531 18.60 -20.38 -28.86
N PRO A 532 17.93 -19.30 -28.45
CA PRO A 532 16.76 -18.80 -29.16
C PRO A 532 17.13 -18.23 -30.54
N ASP A 533 16.22 -18.38 -31.51
CA ASP A 533 16.37 -17.81 -32.87
C ASP A 533 16.46 -16.27 -32.85
N GLU A 534 15.82 -15.65 -31.86
CA GLU A 534 15.80 -14.21 -31.69
C GLU A 534 15.90 -13.85 -30.19
N ILE A 535 16.70 -12.83 -29.88
CA ILE A 535 16.85 -12.28 -28.52
C ILE A 535 16.55 -10.78 -28.59
N TRP A 536 15.66 -10.31 -27.73
CA TRP A 536 15.50 -8.88 -27.49
C TRP A 536 16.24 -8.47 -26.22
N LEU A 537 17.09 -7.46 -26.37
CA LEU A 537 17.80 -6.82 -25.26
C LEU A 537 17.22 -5.43 -25.03
N ARG A 538 16.95 -5.11 -23.77
CA ARG A 538 16.52 -3.77 -23.36
C ARG A 538 17.38 -3.24 -22.24
N GLY A 539 18.10 -2.16 -22.51
CA GLY A 539 18.84 -1.42 -21.49
C GLY A 539 17.93 -0.50 -20.69
N HIS A 540 18.14 -0.49 -19.37
CA HIS A 540 17.52 0.42 -18.41
C HIS A 540 18.61 1.14 -17.61
N ALA A 541 18.38 2.43 -17.31
CA ALA A 541 19.32 3.29 -16.59
C ALA A 541 20.67 3.52 -17.29
N PHE A 542 20.74 3.30 -18.60
CA PHE A 542 21.83 3.78 -19.44
C PHE A 542 21.58 5.26 -19.76
N GLU A 543 22.61 6.09 -19.63
CA GLU A 543 22.55 7.48 -20.05
C GLU A 543 22.33 7.51 -21.58
N LYS A 544 21.42 8.39 -22.04
CA LYS A 544 21.10 8.54 -23.46
C LYS A 544 22.08 9.47 -24.15
#